data_AF-A0A3A5V8W0-F1
#
_entry.id   AF-A0A3A5V8W0-F1
#
_cell.length_a   1.000
_cell.length_b   1.000
_cell.length_c   1.000
_cell.angle_alpha   90.00
_cell.angle_beta   90.00
_cell.angle_gamma   90.00
#
_symmetry.space_group_name_H-M   'P 1'
#
loop_
_entity.id
_entity.type
_entity.pdbx_description
1 polymer ?
#
loop_
_entity_poly.entity_id
_entity_poly.type
_entity_poly.pdbx_seq_one_letter_code
_entity_poly.pdbx_strand_id
1 'polypeptide(L)'
;MEMMDPPKGPRMLIARKKIENCTSSLADEIPRATSKRLADHNSGRLLLEECLKEWGITIDSIEVLRTEERAPYLSWLDGVWKNEPLPDISIGHSGEWAVCAIIEPGYWIGIDGEPKERGIQENAFDMMAKGDELDWLKSNPDQVIRIWTAKEAVQKSEKKGMHLNPREIILNRYNVESFIHDDLMISVAWRDAGDTPRTAEDDLLDATLEAMKKNPEFSIGCKTTRNNV
;
A
#
# COMPACT_ATOMS: atom_id res chain seq x y z
N MET A 1 -9.83 1.84 -14.89
CA MET A 1 -8.44 2.21 -14.55
C MET A 1 -7.86 3.17 -15.55
N GLU A 2 -7.08 4.15 -15.10
CA GLU A 2 -6.14 4.92 -15.92
C GLU A 2 -4.74 4.73 -15.35
N MET A 3 -3.80 4.25 -16.17
CA MET A 3 -2.41 4.06 -15.75
C MET A 3 -1.64 5.38 -15.82
N MET A 4 -0.71 5.55 -14.88
CA MET A 4 0.20 6.68 -14.81
C MET A 4 1.63 6.18 -14.97
N ASP A 5 2.51 7.02 -15.52
CA ASP A 5 3.92 6.68 -15.67
C ASP A 5 4.57 6.54 -14.28
N PRO A 6 5.18 5.39 -13.96
CA PRO A 6 5.85 5.22 -12.68
C PRO A 6 7.16 6.01 -12.64
N PRO A 7 7.59 6.46 -11.44
CA PRO A 7 8.89 7.07 -11.25
C PRO A 7 10.01 6.08 -11.58
N LYS A 8 11.24 6.59 -11.77
CA LYS A 8 12.40 5.71 -12.00
C LYS A 8 12.72 4.93 -10.72
N GLY A 9 12.84 3.61 -10.82
CA GLY A 9 13.14 2.78 -9.66
C GLY A 9 12.77 1.31 -9.90
N PRO A 10 12.40 0.60 -8.82
CA PRO A 10 11.80 -0.73 -8.90
C PRO A 10 10.60 -0.75 -9.84
N ARG A 11 10.26 -1.94 -10.36
CA ARG A 11 9.06 -2.12 -11.18
C ARG A 11 7.84 -1.74 -10.34
N MET A 12 7.04 -0.81 -10.87
CA MET A 12 5.80 -0.33 -10.25
C MET A 12 4.66 -0.28 -11.27
N LEU A 13 3.44 -0.41 -10.79
CA LEU A 13 2.21 -0.07 -11.50
C LEU A 13 1.46 0.96 -10.68
N ILE A 14 1.20 2.11 -11.27
CA ILE A 14 0.51 3.21 -10.61
C ILE A 14 -0.70 3.59 -11.46
N ALA A 15 -1.85 3.71 -10.82
CA ALA A 15 -3.10 3.98 -11.52
C ALA A 15 -4.07 4.81 -10.68
N ARG A 16 -5.00 5.45 -11.37
CA ARG A 16 -6.15 6.13 -10.75
C ARG A 16 -7.47 5.67 -11.36
N LYS A 17 -8.56 5.97 -10.65
CA LYS A 17 -9.93 5.77 -11.12
C LYS A 17 -10.84 6.78 -10.46
N LYS A 18 -11.87 7.23 -11.17
CA LYS A 18 -12.93 8.04 -10.57
C LYS A 18 -13.70 7.23 -9.53
N ILE A 19 -14.00 7.86 -8.41
CA ILE A 19 -14.80 7.28 -7.34
C ILE A 19 -16.24 7.14 -7.83
N GLU A 20 -16.79 5.95 -7.68
CA GLU A 20 -18.13 5.59 -8.10
C GLU A 20 -18.78 4.65 -7.09
N ASN A 21 -20.11 4.53 -7.16
CA ASN A 21 -20.83 3.55 -6.36
C ASN A 21 -20.60 2.16 -6.95
N CYS A 22 -19.65 1.43 -6.37
CA CYS A 22 -19.26 0.10 -6.81
C CYS A 22 -19.09 -0.86 -5.62
N THR A 23 -18.83 -2.12 -5.95
CA THR A 23 -18.46 -3.19 -5.00
C THR A 23 -17.14 -3.81 -5.45
N SER A 24 -16.40 -4.38 -4.51
CA SER A 24 -15.13 -5.04 -4.75
C SER A 24 -15.07 -6.32 -3.90
N SER A 25 -14.51 -7.39 -4.48
CA SER A 25 -14.23 -8.65 -3.80
C SER A 25 -13.14 -8.51 -2.72
N LEU A 26 -12.30 -7.47 -2.82
CA LEU A 26 -11.27 -7.13 -1.83
C LEU A 26 -11.72 -6.09 -0.80
N ALA A 27 -13.01 -5.70 -0.79
CA ALA A 27 -13.55 -4.79 0.20
C ALA A 27 -13.75 -5.48 1.55
N ASP A 28 -13.43 -4.78 2.64
CA ASP A 28 -13.75 -5.28 3.98
C ASP A 28 -15.22 -5.00 4.34
N GLU A 29 -15.80 -5.86 5.17
CA GLU A 29 -17.20 -5.74 5.62
C GLU A 29 -17.39 -4.67 6.71
N ILE A 30 -16.38 -3.84 6.99
CA ILE A 30 -16.47 -2.87 8.08
C ILE A 30 -17.37 -1.70 7.65
N PRO A 31 -18.45 -1.40 8.40
CA PRO A 31 -19.37 -0.33 8.05
C PRO A 31 -18.66 1.04 8.01
N ARG A 32 -19.03 1.87 7.03
CA ARG A 32 -18.51 3.23 6.87
C ARG A 32 -19.55 4.24 7.34
N ALA A 33 -19.08 5.33 7.95
CA ALA A 33 -19.95 6.36 8.53
C ALA A 33 -20.81 7.10 7.49
N THR A 34 -20.41 7.13 6.23
CA THR A 34 -21.13 7.81 5.15
C THR A 34 -21.10 6.99 3.86
N SER A 35 -22.09 7.17 3.00
CA SER A 35 -22.13 6.59 1.66
C SER A 35 -20.93 7.01 0.82
N LYS A 36 -20.49 8.27 0.94
CA LYS A 36 -19.26 8.75 0.30
C LYS A 36 -18.04 7.93 0.73
N ARG A 37 -17.82 7.74 2.03
CA ARG A 37 -16.68 6.95 2.53
C ARG A 37 -16.75 5.49 2.10
N LEU A 38 -17.95 4.94 1.91
CA LEU A 38 -18.15 3.61 1.35
C LEU A 38 -17.75 3.57 -0.13
N ALA A 39 -18.20 4.54 -0.93
CA ALA A 39 -17.82 4.66 -2.34
C ALA A 39 -16.31 4.87 -2.52
N ASP A 40 -15.70 5.76 -1.71
CA ASP A 40 -14.26 6.00 -1.68
C ASP A 40 -13.49 4.69 -1.42
N HIS A 41 -13.92 3.92 -0.41
CA HIS A 41 -13.29 2.64 -0.07
C HIS A 41 -13.45 1.60 -1.18
N ASN A 42 -14.67 1.37 -1.65
CA ASN A 42 -14.96 0.35 -2.65
C ASN A 42 -14.28 0.67 -3.99
N SER A 43 -14.22 1.94 -4.38
CA SER A 43 -13.52 2.37 -5.60
C SER A 43 -12.02 2.12 -5.49
N GLY A 44 -11.41 2.39 -4.33
CA GLY A 44 -10.00 2.08 -4.09
C GLY A 44 -9.71 0.58 -4.13
N ARG A 45 -10.62 -0.26 -3.60
CA ARG A 45 -10.48 -1.72 -3.64
C ARG A 45 -10.71 -2.31 -5.03
N LEU A 46 -11.68 -1.79 -5.78
CA LEU A 46 -11.90 -2.16 -7.17
C LEU A 46 -10.71 -1.76 -8.04
N LEU A 47 -10.14 -0.58 -7.82
CA LEU A 47 -8.91 -0.16 -8.50
C LEU A 47 -7.75 -1.10 -8.16
N LEU A 48 -7.58 -1.50 -6.91
CA LEU A 48 -6.59 -2.50 -6.52
C LEU A 48 -6.79 -3.82 -7.29
N GLU A 49 -8.03 -4.32 -7.42
CA GLU A 49 -8.29 -5.53 -8.21
C GLU A 49 -7.90 -5.38 -9.67
N GLU A 50 -8.25 -4.26 -10.30
CA GLU A 50 -7.88 -3.94 -11.69
C GLU A 50 -6.34 -3.94 -11.83
N CYS A 51 -5.63 -3.29 -10.90
CA CYS A 51 -4.17 -3.24 -10.89
C CYS A 51 -3.53 -4.63 -10.66
N LEU A 52 -4.07 -5.45 -9.77
CA LEU A 52 -3.54 -6.79 -9.49
C LEU A 52 -3.75 -7.76 -10.66
N LYS A 53 -4.89 -7.67 -11.34
CA LYS A 53 -5.14 -8.42 -12.58
C LYS A 53 -4.12 -8.05 -13.66
N GLU A 54 -3.87 -6.75 -13.83
CA GLU A 54 -2.85 -6.26 -14.77
C GLU A 54 -1.43 -6.69 -14.37
N TRP A 55 -1.15 -6.77 -13.05
CA TRP A 55 0.11 -7.29 -12.53
C TRP A 55 0.31 -8.80 -12.76
N GLY A 56 -0.79 -9.54 -13.00
CA GLY A 56 -0.80 -10.99 -13.19
C GLY A 56 -1.17 -11.82 -11.95
N ILE A 57 -1.81 -11.21 -10.95
CA ILE A 57 -2.25 -11.88 -9.71
C ILE A 57 -3.74 -12.21 -9.79
N THR A 58 -4.07 -13.47 -9.49
CA THR A 58 -5.46 -13.95 -9.41
C THR A 58 -6.11 -13.50 -8.10
N ILE A 59 -7.16 -12.69 -8.20
CA ILE A 59 -7.87 -12.11 -7.03
C ILE A 59 -8.41 -13.18 -6.08
N ASP A 60 -8.98 -14.27 -6.62
CA ASP A 60 -9.59 -15.34 -5.82
C ASP A 60 -8.58 -16.20 -5.04
N SER A 61 -7.29 -15.85 -5.09
CA SER A 61 -6.22 -16.56 -4.39
C SER A 61 -5.54 -15.73 -3.29
N ILE A 62 -5.96 -14.49 -3.12
CA ILE A 62 -5.35 -13.55 -2.17
C ILE A 62 -6.42 -12.89 -1.28
N GLU A 63 -5.95 -12.30 -0.19
CA GLU A 63 -6.72 -11.39 0.65
C GLU A 63 -5.92 -10.13 0.96
N VAL A 64 -6.61 -9.09 1.44
CA VAL A 64 -5.96 -7.87 1.90
C VAL A 64 -6.07 -7.74 3.41
N LEU A 65 -4.94 -7.96 4.07
CA LEU A 65 -4.79 -7.81 5.52
C LEU A 65 -4.28 -6.41 5.86
N ARG A 66 -4.14 -6.14 7.15
CA ARG A 66 -3.66 -4.85 7.68
C ARG A 66 -2.66 -5.04 8.80
N THR A 67 -1.64 -4.20 8.86
CA THR A 67 -0.70 -4.13 10.00
C THR A 67 -1.39 -3.57 11.25
N GLU A 68 -0.68 -3.52 12.38
CA GLU A 68 -1.18 -2.90 13.62
C GLU A 68 -1.57 -1.42 13.40
N GLU A 69 -0.77 -0.70 12.61
CA GLU A 69 -0.99 0.69 12.19
C GLU A 69 -1.96 0.82 11.00
N ARG A 70 -2.61 -0.29 10.63
CA ARG A 70 -3.65 -0.39 9.60
C ARG A 70 -3.17 -0.18 8.15
N ALA A 71 -1.87 -0.29 7.89
CA ALA A 71 -1.36 -0.28 6.51
C ALA A 71 -1.78 -1.58 5.80
N PRO A 72 -2.39 -1.51 4.60
CA PRO A 72 -2.81 -2.71 3.88
C PRO A 72 -1.61 -3.50 3.35
N TYR A 73 -1.73 -4.83 3.30
CA TYR A 73 -0.78 -5.70 2.62
C TYR A 73 -1.50 -6.94 2.07
N LEU A 74 -0.90 -7.59 1.06
CA LEU A 74 -1.47 -8.80 0.46
C LEU A 74 -1.00 -10.05 1.20
N SER A 75 -1.91 -11.02 1.34
CA SER A 75 -1.59 -12.39 1.78
C SER A 75 -2.20 -13.38 0.80
N TRP A 76 -1.60 -14.56 0.67
CA TRP A 76 -2.27 -15.69 0.03
C TRP A 76 -3.41 -16.18 0.93
N LEU A 77 -4.52 -16.60 0.33
CA LEU A 77 -5.59 -17.26 1.09
C LEU A 77 -5.11 -18.61 1.60
N ASP A 78 -5.48 -18.94 2.84
CA ASP A 78 -5.23 -20.25 3.44
C ASP A 78 -5.65 -21.38 2.48
N GLY A 79 -4.74 -22.33 2.24
CA GLY A 79 -4.99 -23.49 1.38
C GLY A 79 -4.72 -23.30 -0.12
N VAL A 80 -4.22 -22.13 -0.55
CA VAL A 80 -3.80 -21.89 -1.95
C VAL A 80 -2.44 -22.55 -2.29
N TRP A 81 -1.69 -23.07 -1.32
CA TRP A 81 -0.40 -23.75 -1.50
C TRP A 81 0.58 -22.99 -2.42
N LYS A 82 0.65 -21.66 -2.28
CA LYS A 82 1.61 -20.79 -2.97
C LYS A 82 2.51 -20.11 -1.95
N ASN A 83 3.77 -19.90 -2.32
CA ASN A 83 4.77 -19.20 -1.50
C ASN A 83 5.53 -18.13 -2.29
N GLU A 84 5.04 -17.76 -3.48
CA GLU A 84 5.65 -16.71 -4.28
C GLU A 84 5.47 -15.37 -3.54
N PRO A 85 6.54 -14.54 -3.44
CA PRO A 85 6.44 -13.23 -2.82
C PRO A 85 5.40 -12.36 -3.52
N LEU A 86 4.47 -11.80 -2.74
CA LEU A 86 3.46 -10.86 -3.24
C LEU A 86 4.05 -9.44 -3.33
N PRO A 87 3.59 -8.62 -4.29
CA PRO A 87 3.96 -7.22 -4.36
C PRO A 87 3.37 -6.44 -3.17
N ASP A 88 4.03 -5.34 -2.79
CA ASP A 88 3.45 -4.42 -1.80
C ASP A 88 2.48 -3.45 -2.48
N ILE A 89 1.50 -2.98 -1.71
CA ILE A 89 0.39 -2.19 -2.22
C ILE A 89 0.20 -0.91 -1.41
N SER A 90 -0.21 0.15 -2.08
CA SER A 90 -0.67 1.37 -1.43
C SER A 90 -1.91 1.90 -2.13
N ILE A 91 -2.88 2.37 -1.36
CA ILE A 91 -4.16 2.86 -1.85
C ILE A 91 -4.44 4.20 -1.17
N GLY A 92 -4.95 5.16 -1.93
CA GLY A 92 -5.40 6.45 -1.44
C GLY A 92 -6.67 6.88 -2.14
N HIS A 93 -7.27 7.95 -1.63
CA HIS A 93 -8.36 8.61 -2.31
C HIS A 93 -8.33 10.11 -1.98
N SER A 94 -8.64 10.96 -2.95
CA SER A 94 -8.91 12.37 -2.71
C SER A 94 -9.87 12.93 -3.74
N GLY A 95 -10.73 13.84 -3.28
CA GLY A 95 -11.79 14.43 -4.10
C GLY A 95 -12.67 13.35 -4.71
N GLU A 96 -12.62 13.25 -6.03
CA GLU A 96 -13.35 12.29 -6.86
C GLU A 96 -12.48 11.13 -7.36
N TRP A 97 -11.25 10.98 -6.86
CA TRP A 97 -10.27 10.04 -7.40
C TRP A 97 -9.79 9.06 -6.34
N ALA A 98 -9.74 7.78 -6.70
CA ALA A 98 -8.97 6.75 -6.02
C ALA A 98 -7.63 6.58 -6.74
N VAL A 99 -6.57 6.34 -5.96
CA VAL A 99 -5.21 6.08 -6.47
C VAL A 99 -4.70 4.77 -5.89
N CYS A 100 -3.94 4.02 -6.68
CA CYS A 100 -3.34 2.76 -6.28
C CYS A 100 -1.93 2.66 -6.85
N ALA A 101 -1.03 2.12 -6.04
CA ALA A 101 0.31 1.75 -6.45
C ALA A 101 0.61 0.32 -6.02
N ILE A 102 1.26 -0.42 -6.91
CA ILE A 102 1.81 -1.76 -6.70
C ILE A 102 3.30 -1.69 -6.99
N ILE A 103 4.14 -2.30 -6.15
CA ILE A 103 5.59 -2.39 -6.35
C ILE A 103 6.05 -3.84 -6.28
N GLU A 104 7.08 -4.20 -7.04
CA GLU A 104 7.64 -5.55 -6.99
C GLU A 104 8.07 -5.99 -5.57
N PRO A 105 8.08 -7.31 -5.30
CA PRO A 105 8.48 -7.83 -3.99
C PRO A 105 9.88 -7.37 -3.56
N GLY A 106 10.07 -7.21 -2.26
CA GLY A 106 11.31 -6.69 -1.66
C GLY A 106 11.28 -5.19 -1.35
N TYR A 107 10.21 -4.50 -1.76
CA TYR A 107 9.99 -3.08 -1.46
C TYR A 107 8.66 -2.84 -0.77
N TRP A 108 8.57 -1.75 -0.01
CA TRP A 108 7.30 -1.18 0.44
C TRP A 108 7.03 0.13 -0.30
N ILE A 109 5.75 0.38 -0.60
CA ILE A 109 5.31 1.54 -1.38
C ILE A 109 4.26 2.36 -0.63
N GLY A 110 4.30 3.66 -0.85
CA GLY A 110 3.29 4.60 -0.41
C GLY A 110 2.88 5.49 -1.58
N ILE A 111 1.57 5.63 -1.80
CA ILE A 111 1.03 6.59 -2.77
C ILE A 111 0.08 7.55 -2.07
N ASP A 112 0.21 8.82 -2.42
CA ASP A 112 -0.79 9.82 -2.08
C ASP A 112 -1.10 10.73 -3.28
N GLY A 113 -2.31 11.27 -3.29
CA GLY A 113 -2.80 12.04 -4.42
C GLY A 113 -3.83 13.06 -3.98
N GLU A 114 -3.65 14.32 -4.38
CA GLU A 114 -4.50 15.45 -4.01
C GLU A 114 -4.74 16.36 -5.21
N PRO A 115 -5.91 17.02 -5.35
CA PRO A 115 -6.11 18.02 -6.39
C PRO A 115 -5.04 19.11 -6.30
N LYS A 116 -4.36 19.41 -7.41
CA LYS A 116 -3.19 20.31 -7.42
C LYS A 116 -3.52 21.73 -6.96
N GLU A 117 -4.76 22.17 -7.22
CA GLU A 117 -5.28 23.49 -6.85
C GLU A 117 -5.98 23.48 -5.47
N ARG A 118 -5.88 22.38 -4.71
CA ARG A 118 -6.49 22.30 -3.38
C ARG A 118 -5.82 23.31 -2.47
N GLY A 119 -6.57 24.33 -2.04
CA GLY A 119 -6.13 25.24 -1.00
C GLY A 119 -5.91 24.49 0.31
N ILE A 120 -4.75 24.69 0.93
CA ILE A 120 -4.46 24.21 2.28
C ILE A 120 -4.57 25.41 3.24
N GLN A 121 -5.30 25.22 4.33
CA GLN A 121 -5.38 26.22 5.39
C GLN A 121 -4.02 26.39 6.09
N GLU A 122 -3.66 27.62 6.44
CA GLU A 122 -2.34 27.93 7.01
C GLU A 122 -2.03 27.14 8.30
N ASN A 123 -3.05 26.82 9.10
CA ASN A 123 -2.90 25.98 10.30
C ASN A 123 -2.39 24.56 10.02
N ALA A 124 -2.62 24.02 8.81
CA ALA A 124 -2.10 22.72 8.43
C ALA A 124 -0.57 22.77 8.18
N PHE A 125 0.00 23.96 7.96
CA PHE A 125 1.43 24.13 7.73
C PHE A 125 2.19 23.81 9.03
N ASP A 126 1.68 24.29 10.17
CA ASP A 126 2.24 24.00 11.49
C ASP A 126 2.11 22.51 11.86
N MET A 127 1.11 21.82 11.31
CA MET A 127 0.93 20.38 11.49
C MET A 127 1.91 19.55 10.65
N MET A 128 2.31 20.04 9.47
CA MET A 128 3.18 19.30 8.54
C MET A 128 4.67 19.63 8.69
N ALA A 129 5.03 20.83 9.15
CA ALA A 129 6.41 21.31 9.16
C ALA A 129 6.80 22.02 10.47
N LYS A 130 8.09 22.29 10.63
CA LYS A 130 8.65 23.08 11.75
C LYS A 130 9.96 23.75 11.35
N GLY A 131 10.33 24.82 12.06
CA GLY A 131 11.58 25.55 11.80
C GLY A 131 11.67 26.05 10.36
N ASP A 132 12.86 25.98 9.77
CA ASP A 132 13.14 26.49 8.43
C ASP A 132 12.22 25.94 7.33
N GLU A 133 11.76 24.68 7.45
CA GLU A 133 10.81 24.08 6.50
C GLU A 133 9.46 24.80 6.53
N LEU A 134 8.97 25.16 7.72
CA LEU A 134 7.71 25.87 7.90
C LEU A 134 7.80 27.28 7.33
N ASP A 135 8.88 28.00 7.63
CA ASP A 135 9.10 29.36 7.13
C ASP A 135 9.23 29.37 5.61
N TRP A 136 9.89 28.34 5.05
CA TRP A 136 9.98 28.15 3.61
C TRP A 136 8.60 27.86 2.98
N LEU A 137 7.78 26.97 3.57
CA LEU A 137 6.44 26.67 3.07
C LEU A 137 5.51 27.88 3.11
N LYS A 138 5.58 28.71 4.16
CA LYS A 138 4.83 29.97 4.23
C LYS A 138 5.22 30.94 3.11
N SER A 139 6.48 30.91 2.70
CA SER A 139 6.99 31.74 1.59
C SER A 139 6.73 31.12 0.20
N ASN A 140 6.39 29.84 0.12
CA ASN A 140 6.19 29.07 -1.13
C ASN A 140 4.89 28.24 -1.06
N PRO A 141 3.71 28.89 -0.96
CA PRO A 141 2.44 28.20 -0.73
C PRO A 141 2.02 27.25 -1.87
N ASP A 142 2.51 27.49 -3.08
CA ASP A 142 2.30 26.63 -4.26
C ASP A 142 2.94 25.24 -4.10
N GLN A 143 3.93 25.10 -3.22
CA GLN A 143 4.63 23.84 -2.98
C GLN A 143 3.95 22.97 -1.90
N VAL A 144 2.96 23.50 -1.19
CA VAL A 144 2.41 22.85 0.02
C VAL A 144 1.75 21.52 -0.33
N ILE A 145 0.94 21.45 -1.39
CA ILE A 145 0.29 20.22 -1.82
C ILE A 145 1.32 19.15 -2.23
N ARG A 146 2.39 19.56 -2.91
CA ARG A 146 3.50 18.67 -3.27
C ARG A 146 4.17 18.10 -2.02
N ILE A 147 4.51 18.94 -1.05
CA ILE A 147 5.18 18.51 0.19
C ILE A 147 4.24 17.67 1.06
N TRP A 148 2.96 18.02 1.12
CA TRP A 148 1.93 17.25 1.84
C TRP A 148 1.84 15.83 1.31
N THR A 149 1.54 15.69 0.01
CA THR A 149 1.39 14.38 -0.64
C THR A 149 2.68 13.56 -0.53
N ALA A 150 3.85 14.20 -0.66
CA ALA A 150 5.13 13.52 -0.50
C ALA A 150 5.33 12.96 0.92
N LYS A 151 4.98 13.72 1.97
CA LYS A 151 5.09 13.26 3.35
C LYS A 151 4.09 12.14 3.66
N GLU A 152 2.85 12.23 3.17
CA GLU A 152 1.87 11.16 3.33
C GLU A 152 2.27 9.89 2.58
N ALA A 153 2.84 10.01 1.38
CA ALA A 153 3.42 8.89 0.66
C ALA A 153 4.55 8.22 1.48
N VAL A 154 5.46 9.00 2.08
CA VAL A 154 6.50 8.46 2.96
C VAL A 154 5.90 7.72 4.16
N GLN A 155 4.92 8.31 4.85
CA GLN A 155 4.23 7.68 5.99
C GLN A 155 3.60 6.34 5.61
N LYS A 156 3.03 6.25 4.41
CA LYS A 156 2.44 5.01 3.87
C LYS A 156 3.51 3.97 3.52
N SER A 157 4.61 4.37 2.88
CA SER A 157 5.73 3.45 2.58
C SER A 157 6.42 2.92 3.84
N GLU A 158 6.38 3.68 4.94
CA GLU A 158 6.89 3.28 6.25
C GLU A 158 5.91 2.41 7.03
N LYS A 159 4.68 2.22 6.52
CA LYS A 159 3.56 1.52 7.16
C LYS A 159 3.18 2.06 8.55
N LYS A 160 3.57 3.30 8.87
CA LYS A 160 3.33 3.93 10.18
C LYS A 160 2.14 4.89 10.19
N GLY A 161 1.70 5.35 9.02
CA GLY A 161 0.68 6.40 8.93
C GLY A 161 1.04 7.60 9.82
N MET A 162 0.07 8.06 10.63
CA MET A 162 0.26 9.20 11.53
C MET A 162 1.13 8.91 12.76
N HIS A 163 1.56 7.66 13.00
CA HIS A 163 2.57 7.38 14.03
C HIS A 163 3.96 7.89 13.64
N LEU A 164 4.20 8.11 12.35
CA LEU A 164 5.36 8.87 11.88
C LEU A 164 4.97 10.35 11.82
N ASN A 165 5.55 11.17 12.69
CA ASN A 165 5.23 12.59 12.74
C ASN A 165 5.69 13.29 11.44
N PRO A 166 4.80 13.94 10.67
CA PRO A 166 5.16 14.58 9.41
C PRO A 166 6.21 15.70 9.58
N ARG A 167 6.26 16.33 10.75
CA ARG A 167 7.24 17.38 11.09
C ARG A 167 8.66 16.85 11.31
N GLU A 168 8.84 15.52 11.33
CA GLU A 168 10.13 14.85 11.46
C GLU A 168 10.60 14.24 10.14
N ILE A 169 9.76 14.23 9.12
CA ILE A 169 10.07 13.71 7.79
C ILE A 169 10.93 14.72 7.05
N ILE A 170 12.17 14.35 6.77
CA ILE A 170 13.08 15.09 5.91
C ILE A 170 13.08 14.39 4.54
N LEU A 171 12.32 14.91 3.59
CA LEU A 171 12.02 14.25 2.30
C LEU A 171 13.27 13.79 1.53
N ASN A 172 14.40 14.51 1.62
CA ASN A 172 15.64 14.14 0.94
C ASN A 172 16.31 12.84 1.44
N ARG A 173 15.79 12.24 2.52
CA ARG A 173 16.25 10.96 3.06
C ARG A 173 15.42 9.77 2.58
N TYR A 174 14.42 10.00 1.75
CA TYR A 174 13.49 8.99 1.27
C TYR A 174 13.51 8.96 -0.26
N ASN A 175 13.25 7.79 -0.86
CA ASN A 175 12.94 7.74 -2.28
C ASN A 175 11.49 8.16 -2.43
N VAL A 176 11.28 9.40 -2.87
CA VAL A 176 9.96 9.97 -3.10
C VAL A 176 10.01 10.83 -4.35
N GLU A 177 9.07 10.59 -5.25
CA GLU A 177 8.88 11.40 -6.45
C GLU A 177 7.46 11.93 -6.49
N SER A 178 7.33 13.20 -6.89
CA SER A 178 6.06 13.88 -7.03
C SER A 178 5.92 14.39 -8.45
N PHE A 179 4.75 14.18 -9.05
CA PHE A 179 4.44 14.62 -10.40
C PHE A 179 2.96 15.00 -10.51
N ILE A 180 2.64 15.77 -11.54
CA ILE A 180 1.26 16.15 -11.84
C ILE A 180 0.74 15.23 -12.94
N HIS A 181 -0.39 14.59 -12.69
CA HIS A 181 -1.16 13.87 -13.69
C HIS A 181 -2.52 14.56 -13.83
N ASP A 182 -2.72 15.28 -14.94
CA ASP A 182 -3.84 16.20 -15.18
C ASP A 182 -4.02 17.28 -14.09
N ASP A 183 -4.98 17.05 -13.20
CA ASP A 183 -5.42 17.94 -12.12
C ASP A 183 -5.01 17.42 -10.73
N LEU A 184 -4.30 16.29 -10.65
CA LEU A 184 -3.83 15.69 -9.40
C LEU A 184 -2.32 15.88 -9.24
N MET A 185 -1.91 16.32 -8.05
CA MET A 185 -0.55 16.13 -7.54
C MET A 185 -0.47 14.73 -6.96
N ILE A 186 0.35 13.87 -7.54
CA ILE A 186 0.61 12.52 -7.05
C ILE A 186 2.02 12.48 -6.47
N SER A 187 2.16 11.83 -5.33
CA SER A 187 3.46 11.49 -4.76
C SER A 187 3.55 10.00 -4.49
N VAL A 188 4.68 9.41 -4.86
CA VAL A 188 4.98 8.00 -4.66
C VAL A 188 6.30 7.90 -3.89
N ALA A 189 6.29 7.19 -2.78
CA ALA A 189 7.47 6.89 -1.99
C ALA A 189 7.71 5.38 -1.91
N TRP A 190 8.96 4.97 -1.88
CA TRP A 190 9.32 3.56 -1.72
C TRP A 190 10.61 3.36 -0.94
N ARG A 191 10.76 2.18 -0.38
CA ARG A 191 11.94 1.76 0.39
C ARG A 191 12.08 0.25 0.36
N ASP A 192 13.24 -0.27 0.74
CA ASP A 192 13.39 -1.69 1.00
C ASP A 192 12.38 -2.13 2.07
N ALA A 193 11.73 -3.27 1.80
CA ALA A 193 10.77 -3.86 2.71
C ALA A 193 11.43 -4.20 4.05
N GLY A 194 10.73 -3.89 5.15
CA GLY A 194 11.05 -4.45 6.45
C GLY A 194 10.38 -5.81 6.65
N ASP A 195 10.39 -6.31 7.88
CA ASP A 195 9.70 -7.55 8.23
C ASP A 195 8.18 -7.36 8.11
N THR A 196 7.53 -8.22 7.33
CA THR A 196 6.06 -8.34 7.33
C THR A 196 5.61 -9.18 8.54
N PRO A 197 4.41 -8.92 9.09
CA PRO A 197 3.82 -9.81 10.09
C PRO A 197 3.75 -11.24 9.54
N ARG A 198 4.34 -12.20 10.26
CA ARG A 198 4.33 -13.62 9.87
C ARG A 198 3.08 -14.31 10.38
N THR A 199 2.53 -15.24 9.59
CA THR A 199 1.46 -16.14 10.01
C THR A 199 2.01 -17.48 10.49
N ALA A 200 1.19 -18.25 11.22
CA ALA A 200 1.56 -19.61 11.62
C ALA A 200 1.72 -20.56 10.41
N GLU A 201 1.03 -20.28 9.30
CA GLU A 201 1.19 -21.03 8.05
C GLU A 201 2.54 -20.74 7.40
N ASP A 202 2.99 -19.49 7.39
CA ASP A 202 4.33 -19.11 6.88
C ASP A 202 5.45 -19.85 7.65
N ASP A 203 5.32 -19.93 8.98
CA ASP A 203 6.25 -20.68 9.84
C ASP A 203 6.27 -22.18 9.50
N LEU A 204 5.09 -22.76 9.23
CA LEU A 204 4.96 -24.17 8.87
C LEU A 204 5.51 -24.44 7.46
N LEU A 205 5.31 -23.54 6.50
CA LEU A 205 5.85 -23.63 5.15
C LEU A 205 7.38 -23.54 5.16
N ASP A 206 7.95 -22.60 5.91
CA ASP A 206 9.41 -22.48 6.07
C ASP A 206 10.01 -23.72 6.72
N ALA A 207 9.40 -24.23 7.79
CA ALA A 207 9.85 -25.46 8.45
C ALA A 207 9.78 -26.67 7.51
N THR A 208 8.75 -26.74 6.67
CA THR A 208 8.58 -27.81 5.67
C THR A 208 9.64 -27.69 4.57
N LEU A 209 9.89 -26.47 4.06
CA LEU A 209 10.93 -26.21 3.06
C LEU A 209 12.32 -26.56 3.58
N GLU A 210 12.64 -26.21 4.83
CA GLU A 210 13.88 -26.61 5.48
C GLU A 210 13.99 -28.13 5.61
N ALA A 211 12.92 -28.81 6.00
CA ALA A 211 12.89 -30.25 6.14
C ALA A 211 13.11 -30.96 4.79
N MET A 212 12.52 -30.44 3.70
CA MET A 212 12.75 -30.90 2.33
C MET A 212 14.20 -30.67 1.88
N LYS A 213 14.79 -29.51 2.18
CA LYS A 213 16.20 -29.22 1.86
C LYS A 213 17.18 -30.12 2.63
N LYS A 214 16.86 -30.44 3.89
CA LYS A 214 17.69 -31.30 4.76
C LYS A 214 17.54 -32.79 4.46
N ASN A 215 16.40 -33.22 3.91
CA ASN A 215 16.15 -34.60 3.54
C ASN A 215 15.54 -34.72 2.13
N PRO A 216 16.32 -35.13 1.12
CA PRO A 216 15.82 -35.33 -0.24
C PRO A 216 14.72 -36.41 -0.38
N GLU A 217 14.59 -37.32 0.59
CA GLU A 217 13.50 -38.32 0.66
C GLU A 217 12.31 -37.86 1.53
N PHE A 218 12.17 -36.56 1.77
CA PHE A 218 11.08 -36.02 2.57
C PHE A 218 9.72 -36.39 1.95
N SER A 219 8.91 -37.16 2.70
CA SER A 219 7.54 -37.52 2.32
C SER A 219 6.55 -36.82 3.24
N ILE A 220 5.63 -36.07 2.63
CA ILE A 220 4.47 -35.48 3.32
C ILE A 220 3.40 -36.57 3.37
N GLY A 221 3.32 -37.27 4.50
CA GLY A 221 2.35 -38.33 4.74
C GLY A 221 1.77 -38.23 6.13
N CYS A 222 0.44 -38.17 6.24
CA CYS A 222 -0.27 -38.29 7.50
C CYS A 222 0.03 -39.67 8.08
N LYS A 223 0.97 -39.77 9.04
CA LYS A 223 1.19 -41.00 9.81
C LYS A 223 0.04 -41.17 10.80
N THR A 224 -1.16 -41.42 10.30
CA THR A 224 -2.21 -42.07 11.09
C THR A 224 -1.81 -43.52 11.30
N THR A 225 -0.93 -43.78 12.27
CA THR A 225 -0.86 -45.09 12.90
C THR A 225 -2.17 -45.32 13.64
N ARG A 226 -3.13 -45.99 12.99
CA ARG A 226 -4.22 -46.68 13.69
C ARG A 226 -3.57 -47.79 14.52
N ASN A 227 -3.27 -47.49 15.79
CA ASN A 227 -3.04 -48.53 16.79
C ASN A 227 -4.39 -49.16 17.13
N ASN A 228 -4.82 -50.12 16.31
CA ASN A 228 -5.78 -51.13 16.76
C ASN A 228 -4.96 -52.33 17.23
N VAL A 229 -4.83 -52.46 18.55
CA VAL A 229 -4.51 -53.73 19.22
C VAL A 229 -5.82 -54.36 19.64
#